data_AF-A0A1V8T8L1-F1
#
_entry.id   AF-A0A1V8T8L1-F1
#
_cell.length_a   1.000
_cell.length_b   1.000
_cell.length_c   1.000
_cell.angle_alpha   90.00
_cell.angle_beta   90.00
_cell.angle_gamma   90.00
#
_symmetry.space_group_name_H-M   'P 1'
#
loop_
_entity.id
_entity.type
_entity.pdbx_description
1 polymer ?
#
loop_
_entity_poly.entity_id
_entity_poly.type
_entity_poly.pdbx_seq_one_letter_code
_entity_poly.pdbx_strand_id
1 'polypeptide(L)'
;MASILGLLAFAFSACILRVHALNPIIVQEQEFIDSVTNQRFMVLGVDYQPGGQGAYNPVNTADPLSNGTICLRDAALMQNLGVNTIRSYNVDPALNHDECASIFNMAGIYMILDVNSPLGGQSIDRANPASTYNTGYLSHIFGVVEAFKSYPNTLGFFAGNE
;
A
#
# COMPACT_ATOMS: atom_id res chain seq x y z
N MET A 1 62.48 -28.64 5.38
CA MET A 1 62.06 -27.31 5.85
C MET A 1 61.06 -26.75 4.84
N ALA A 2 59.82 -26.49 5.32
CA ALA A 2 58.73 -25.64 4.77
C ALA A 2 58.35 -25.78 3.27
N SER A 3 57.08 -25.84 2.83
CA SER A 3 55.76 -25.52 3.39
C SER A 3 54.71 -26.20 2.48
N ILE A 4 53.98 -27.23 2.93
CA ILE A 4 52.56 -27.21 3.35
C ILE A 4 51.67 -26.16 2.67
N LEU A 5 50.71 -26.70 1.91
CA LEU A 5 49.29 -26.33 1.73
C LEU A 5 48.83 -24.96 2.26
N GLY A 6 48.04 -24.26 1.44
CA GLY A 6 47.17 -23.18 1.91
C GLY A 6 46.29 -22.60 0.80
N LEU A 7 45.32 -23.39 0.32
CA LEU A 7 44.09 -22.85 -0.29
C LEU A 7 43.51 -21.79 0.66
N LEU A 8 43.08 -20.65 0.13
CA LEU A 8 41.92 -19.87 0.61
C LEU A 8 41.65 -18.72 -0.38
N ALA A 9 41.14 -19.06 -1.57
CA ALA A 9 40.39 -18.11 -2.36
C ALA A 9 39.00 -18.01 -1.71
N PHE A 10 38.79 -17.03 -0.84
CA PHE A 10 37.46 -16.66 -0.37
C PHE A 10 36.64 -16.16 -1.56
N ALA A 11 35.83 -17.03 -2.15
CA ALA A 11 34.75 -16.61 -3.03
C ALA A 11 33.71 -15.89 -2.18
N PHE A 12 33.81 -14.56 -2.10
CA PHE A 12 32.71 -13.70 -1.66
C PHE A 12 31.60 -13.80 -2.73
N SER A 13 30.78 -14.85 -2.64
CA SER A 13 29.52 -14.90 -3.36
C SER A 13 28.60 -13.88 -2.71
N ALA A 14 28.66 -12.64 -3.19
CA ALA A 14 27.66 -11.63 -2.88
C ALA A 14 26.33 -12.17 -3.41
N CYS A 15 25.55 -12.78 -2.53
CA CYS A 15 24.18 -13.17 -2.83
C CYS A 15 23.43 -11.85 -3.03
N ILE A 16 23.32 -11.41 -4.28
CA ILE A 16 22.52 -10.24 -4.64
C ILE A 16 21.09 -10.66 -4.37
N LEU A 17 20.57 -10.31 -3.19
CA LEU A 17 19.14 -10.37 -2.91
C LEU A 17 18.48 -9.41 -3.90
N ARG A 18 17.95 -9.96 -4.99
CA ARG A 18 17.07 -9.20 -5.86
C ARG A 18 15.77 -9.02 -5.10
N VAL A 19 15.61 -7.86 -4.47
CA VAL A 19 14.30 -7.40 -4.03
C VAL A 19 13.46 -7.22 -5.29
N HIS A 20 12.60 -8.19 -5.58
CA HIS A 20 11.56 -8.00 -6.58
C HIS A 20 10.43 -7.24 -5.89
N ALA A 21 9.96 -6.19 -6.56
CA ALA A 21 8.65 -5.66 -6.23
C ALA A 21 7.61 -6.78 -6.38
N LEU A 22 6.53 -6.67 -5.61
CA LEU A 22 5.37 -7.51 -5.80
C LEU A 22 4.91 -7.44 -7.27
N ASN A 23 4.50 -8.58 -7.80
CA ASN A 23 3.93 -8.63 -9.14
C ASN A 23 2.60 -7.87 -9.14
N PRO A 24 2.29 -7.04 -10.13
CA PRO A 24 0.96 -6.46 -10.23
C PRO A 24 -0.12 -7.55 -10.21
N ILE A 25 -1.19 -7.32 -9.46
CA ILE A 25 -2.38 -8.16 -9.50
C ILE A 25 -3.33 -7.60 -10.55
N ILE A 26 -3.80 -8.46 -11.44
CA ILE A 26 -4.75 -8.12 -12.50
C ILE A 26 -6.10 -8.78 -12.23
N VAL A 27 -7.16 -8.21 -12.82
CA VAL A 27 -8.48 -8.81 -12.80
C VAL A 27 -8.67 -9.64 -14.07
N GLN A 28 -9.01 -10.91 -13.91
CA GLN A 28 -9.48 -11.76 -14.99
C GLN A 28 -10.87 -12.28 -14.63
N GLU A 29 -11.88 -11.85 -15.37
CA GLU A 29 -13.28 -12.15 -15.10
C GLU A 29 -13.70 -11.77 -13.66
N GLN A 30 -13.81 -12.76 -12.77
CA GLN A 30 -14.24 -12.62 -11.38
C GLN A 30 -13.11 -12.88 -10.38
N GLU A 31 -11.88 -13.09 -10.87
CA GLU A 31 -10.73 -13.45 -10.04
C GLU A 31 -9.62 -12.41 -10.11
N PHE A 32 -8.89 -12.28 -9.00
CA PHE A 32 -7.60 -11.61 -8.97
C PHE A 32 -6.51 -12.62 -9.32
N ILE A 33 -5.62 -12.27 -10.24
CA ILE A 33 -4.55 -13.12 -10.75
C ILE A 33 -3.23 -12.37 -10.63
N ASP A 34 -2.18 -13.04 -10.14
CA ASP A 34 -0.82 -12.52 -10.19
C ASP A 34 -0.32 -12.48 -11.64
N SER A 35 0.07 -11.30 -12.12
CA SER A 35 0.36 -11.07 -13.54
C SER A 35 1.56 -11.84 -14.09
N VAL A 36 2.42 -12.38 -13.21
CA VAL A 36 3.66 -13.08 -13.61
C VAL A 36 3.53 -14.58 -13.43
N THR A 37 2.98 -15.02 -12.30
CA THR A 37 2.84 -16.44 -11.97
C THR A 37 1.56 -17.08 -12.52
N ASN A 38 0.59 -16.25 -12.92
CA ASN A 38 -0.73 -16.66 -13.37
C ASN A 38 -1.50 -17.50 -12.33
N GLN A 39 -1.14 -17.35 -11.05
CA GLN A 39 -1.84 -17.97 -9.93
C GLN A 39 -2.95 -17.05 -9.42
N ARG A 40 -4.03 -17.66 -8.91
CA ARG A 40 -5.09 -16.92 -8.24
C ARG A 40 -4.55 -16.24 -6.98
N PHE A 41 -4.79 -14.94 -6.88
CA PHE A 41 -4.51 -14.14 -5.71
C PHE A 41 -5.74 -14.07 -4.80
N MET A 42 -5.57 -14.47 -3.54
CA MET A 42 -6.61 -14.39 -2.52
C MET A 42 -6.26 -13.30 -1.52
N VAL A 43 -7.20 -12.38 -1.27
CA VAL A 43 -7.01 -11.30 -0.29
C VAL A 43 -7.12 -11.89 1.12
N LEU A 44 -6.01 -11.83 1.86
CA LEU A 44 -5.92 -12.05 3.30
C LEU A 44 -5.64 -10.70 3.95
N GLY A 45 -6.72 -9.92 4.08
CA GLY A 45 -6.65 -8.48 4.33
C GLY A 45 -6.91 -8.06 5.78
N VAL A 46 -6.42 -6.86 6.13
CA VAL A 46 -6.80 -6.12 7.35
C VAL A 46 -7.06 -4.65 7.03
N ASP A 47 -8.04 -4.07 7.72
CA ASP A 47 -8.26 -2.62 7.72
C ASP A 47 -7.17 -1.94 8.55
N TYR A 48 -6.36 -1.10 7.91
CA TYR A 48 -5.23 -0.40 8.52
C TYR A 48 -5.48 1.11 8.55
N GLN A 49 -6.18 1.55 9.61
CA GLN A 49 -6.42 2.96 9.90
C GLN A 49 -6.30 3.21 11.41
N PRO A 50 -5.09 3.34 11.96
CA PRO A 50 -4.88 3.70 13.36
C PRO A 50 -5.68 4.94 13.77
N GLY A 51 -6.48 4.82 14.83
CA GLY A 51 -7.37 5.89 15.30
C GLY A 51 -8.68 6.06 14.52
N GLY A 52 -8.89 5.27 13.45
CA GLY A 52 -10.10 5.25 12.65
C GLY A 52 -10.42 6.59 11.97
N GLN A 53 -11.68 6.74 11.55
CA GLN A 53 -12.16 7.97 10.90
C GLN A 53 -11.95 9.22 11.76
N GLY A 54 -12.08 9.11 13.09
CA GLY A 54 -11.96 10.25 14.01
C GLY A 54 -10.53 10.79 14.17
N ALA A 55 -9.51 10.02 13.81
CA ALA A 55 -8.13 10.48 13.87
C ALA A 55 -7.74 11.33 12.65
N TYR A 56 -8.46 11.21 11.53
CA TYR A 56 -8.21 12.01 10.33
C TYR A 56 -9.06 13.29 10.36
N ASN A 57 -8.41 14.43 10.58
CA ASN A 57 -9.10 15.73 10.65
C ASN A 57 -8.24 16.85 10.03
N PRO A 58 -8.79 18.06 9.83
CA PRO A 58 -8.06 19.16 9.18
C PRO A 58 -6.79 19.65 9.91
N VAL A 59 -6.64 19.32 11.20
CA VAL A 59 -5.53 19.76 12.06
C VAL A 59 -4.50 18.64 12.25
N ASN A 60 -4.95 17.39 12.18
CA ASN A 60 -4.15 16.18 12.27
C ASN A 60 -4.61 15.22 11.17
N THR A 61 -3.97 15.31 10.01
CA THR A 61 -4.13 14.33 8.94
C THR A 61 -3.33 13.10 9.34
N ALA A 62 -3.92 12.27 10.20
CA ALA A 62 -3.35 10.98 10.58
C ALA A 62 -3.38 10.01 9.38
N ASP A 63 -2.58 10.31 8.35
CA ASP A 63 -2.35 9.46 7.20
C ASP A 63 -1.46 8.28 7.67
N PRO A 64 -2.00 7.05 7.66
CA PRO A 64 -1.31 5.88 8.19
C PRO A 64 -0.14 5.42 7.31
N LEU A 65 0.00 5.98 6.11
CA LEU A 65 1.01 5.66 5.10
C LEU A 65 2.06 6.78 4.94
N SER A 66 2.08 7.76 5.85
CA SER A 66 3.00 8.91 5.80
C SER A 66 4.21 8.78 6.75
N ASN A 67 4.28 7.73 7.58
CA ASN A 67 5.33 7.55 8.59
C ASN A 67 5.97 6.16 8.49
N GLY A 68 7.16 6.10 7.86
CA GLY A 68 7.88 4.84 7.65
C GLY A 68 8.21 4.06 8.91
N THR A 69 8.48 4.73 10.05
CA THR A 69 8.76 4.03 11.32
C THR A 69 7.53 3.28 11.83
N ILE A 70 6.35 3.88 11.72
CA ILE A 70 5.08 3.25 12.09
C ILE A 70 4.75 2.12 11.10
N CYS A 71 4.87 2.40 9.79
CA CYS A 71 4.64 1.40 8.74
C CYS A 71 5.55 0.18 8.91
N LEU A 72 6.83 0.35 9.23
CA LEU A 72 7.78 -0.75 9.43
C LEU A 72 7.38 -1.64 10.60
N ARG A 73 7.05 -1.03 11.75
CA ARG A 73 6.60 -1.76 12.94
C ARG A 73 5.36 -2.59 12.62
N ASP A 74 4.39 -1.98 11.95
CA ASP A 74 3.07 -2.59 11.72
C ASP A 74 3.13 -3.64 10.61
N ALA A 75 3.88 -3.40 9.53
CA ALA A 75 4.12 -4.37 8.47
C ALA A 75 4.82 -5.63 9.00
N ALA A 76 5.78 -5.49 9.92
CA ALA A 76 6.45 -6.64 10.53
C ALA A 76 5.47 -7.52 11.34
N LEU A 77 4.51 -6.90 12.04
CA LEU A 77 3.47 -7.63 12.76
C LEU A 77 2.49 -8.30 11.81
N MET A 78 2.02 -7.58 10.79
CA MET A 78 1.09 -8.09 9.78
C MET A 78 1.69 -9.25 8.98
N GLN A 79 2.97 -9.17 8.61
CA GLN A 79 3.68 -10.24 7.92
C GLN A 79 3.67 -11.54 8.74
N ASN A 80 3.90 -11.45 10.06
CA ASN A 80 3.84 -12.62 10.94
C ASN A 80 2.44 -13.25 11.05
N LEU A 81 1.40 -12.45 10.81
CA LEU A 81 0.00 -12.92 10.79
C LEU A 81 -0.42 -13.49 9.41
N GLY A 82 0.47 -13.41 8.40
CA GLY A 82 0.17 -13.86 7.04
C GLY A 82 -0.76 -12.91 6.26
N VAL A 83 -0.89 -11.65 6.71
CA VAL A 83 -1.62 -10.61 5.99
C VAL A 83 -0.86 -10.31 4.68
N ASN A 84 -1.59 -10.25 3.57
CA ASN A 84 -1.04 -9.90 2.26
C ASN A 84 -1.67 -8.65 1.65
N THR A 85 -2.66 -8.04 2.32
CA THR A 85 -3.31 -6.81 1.86
C THR A 85 -3.70 -5.93 3.04
N ILE A 86 -3.48 -4.63 2.93
CA ILE A 86 -4.08 -3.63 3.82
C ILE A 86 -5.13 -2.82 3.07
N ARG A 87 -6.17 -2.38 3.79
CA ARG A 87 -7.08 -1.32 3.34
C ARG A 87 -6.86 -0.05 4.15
N SER A 88 -6.56 1.06 3.50
CA SER A 88 -6.50 2.39 4.14
C SER A 88 -7.67 3.25 3.67
N TYR A 89 -8.33 3.91 4.63
CA TYR A 89 -9.55 4.68 4.37
C TYR A 89 -9.25 6.13 4.03
N ASN A 90 -8.18 6.68 4.61
CA ASN A 90 -7.85 8.09 4.52
C ASN A 90 -6.36 8.26 4.28
N VAL A 91 -6.02 8.83 3.14
CA VAL A 91 -4.66 9.21 2.76
C VAL A 91 -4.65 10.67 2.29
N ASP A 92 -3.57 11.38 2.58
CA ASP A 92 -3.36 12.73 2.12
C ASP A 92 -2.50 12.70 0.85
N PRO A 93 -3.07 12.98 -0.34
CA PRO A 93 -2.34 12.88 -1.60
C PRO A 93 -1.20 13.91 -1.75
N ALA A 94 -1.07 14.87 -0.83
CA ALA A 94 0.03 15.84 -0.84
C ALA A 94 1.29 15.35 -0.08
N LEU A 95 1.19 14.26 0.68
CA LEU A 95 2.32 13.68 1.41
C LEU A 95 3.11 12.69 0.54
N ASN A 96 4.33 12.36 0.98
CA ASN A 96 5.13 11.31 0.34
C ASN A 96 4.85 9.96 1.03
N HIS A 97 4.51 8.95 0.23
CA HIS A 97 4.20 7.59 0.71
C HIS A 97 5.22 6.55 0.27
N ASP A 98 6.33 6.96 -0.36
CA ASP A 98 7.29 6.05 -1.00
C ASP A 98 7.88 5.06 0.01
N GLU A 99 8.20 5.54 1.22
CA GLU A 99 8.78 4.73 2.27
C GLU A 99 7.80 3.65 2.75
N CYS A 100 6.56 4.03 3.09
CA CYS A 100 5.53 3.08 3.54
C CYS A 100 5.14 2.10 2.42
N ALA A 101 4.92 2.58 1.19
CA ALA A 101 4.63 1.73 0.04
C ALA A 101 5.75 0.71 -0.18
N SER A 102 7.02 1.13 -0.08
CA SER A 102 8.18 0.25 -0.19
C SER A 102 8.25 -0.77 0.94
N ILE A 103 7.97 -0.38 2.19
CA ILE A 103 7.94 -1.26 3.36
C ILE A 103 6.88 -2.35 3.17
N PHE A 104 5.64 -1.98 2.85
CA PHE A 104 4.57 -2.96 2.64
C PHE A 104 4.87 -3.86 1.45
N ASN A 105 5.43 -3.31 0.37
CA ASN A 105 5.86 -4.08 -0.79
C ASN A 105 6.94 -5.13 -0.41
N MET A 106 7.95 -4.74 0.38
CA MET A 106 8.97 -5.68 0.89
C MET A 106 8.38 -6.72 1.84
N ALA A 107 7.33 -6.37 2.59
CA ALA A 107 6.63 -7.30 3.47
C ALA A 107 5.73 -8.30 2.72
N GLY A 108 5.53 -8.12 1.41
CA GLY A 108 4.62 -8.93 0.61
C GLY A 108 3.15 -8.51 0.76
N ILE A 109 2.92 -7.22 1.07
CA ILE A 109 1.62 -6.65 1.37
C ILE A 109 1.21 -5.64 0.29
N TYR A 110 0.03 -5.87 -0.30
CA TYR A 110 -0.64 -4.94 -1.21
C TYR A 110 -1.48 -3.91 -0.47
N MET A 111 -1.80 -2.81 -1.14
CA MET A 111 -2.62 -1.72 -0.63
C MET A 111 -3.91 -1.60 -1.45
N ILE A 112 -5.05 -1.60 -0.77
CA ILE A 112 -6.32 -1.10 -1.30
C ILE A 112 -6.58 0.23 -0.62
N LEU A 113 -6.90 1.26 -1.40
CA LEU A 113 -7.03 2.63 -0.90
C LEU A 113 -8.42 3.17 -1.22
N ASP A 114 -9.09 3.72 -0.23
CA ASP A 114 -10.25 4.56 -0.47
C ASP A 114 -9.75 5.90 -1.02
N VAL A 115 -10.36 6.37 -2.11
CA VAL A 115 -10.02 7.69 -2.69
C VAL A 115 -10.77 8.84 -2.01
N ASN A 116 -11.68 8.50 -1.11
CA ASN A 116 -12.50 9.44 -0.36
C ASN A 116 -11.87 9.73 1.01
N SER A 117 -12.36 10.76 1.69
CA SER A 117 -12.04 10.99 3.10
C SER A 117 -13.27 11.51 3.87
N PRO A 118 -13.25 11.52 5.22
CA PRO A 118 -14.33 12.05 6.05
C PRO A 118 -14.39 13.59 6.01
N LEU A 119 -13.43 14.26 5.36
CA LEU A 119 -13.42 15.71 5.25
C LEU A 119 -14.52 16.18 4.30
N GLY A 120 -15.13 17.32 4.64
CA GLY A 120 -16.22 17.90 3.85
C GLY A 120 -15.81 18.14 2.39
N GLY A 121 -16.60 17.63 1.44
CA GLY A 121 -16.34 17.75 0.01
C GLY A 121 -15.33 16.75 -0.55
N GLN A 122 -14.77 15.85 0.27
CA GLN A 122 -13.87 14.77 -0.14
C GLN A 122 -14.56 13.39 -0.18
N SER A 123 -15.88 13.39 -0.10
CA SER A 123 -16.74 12.22 -0.30
C SER A 123 -18.09 12.64 -0.87
N ILE A 124 -18.82 11.68 -1.45
CA ILE A 124 -20.19 11.91 -1.90
C ILE A 124 -21.11 11.89 -0.68
N ASP A 125 -21.84 12.99 -0.45
CA ASP A 125 -22.84 13.05 0.61
C ASP A 125 -24.06 12.21 0.20
N ARG A 126 -24.32 11.14 0.97
CA ARG A 126 -25.47 10.26 0.76
C ARG A 126 -26.82 11.00 0.80
N ALA A 127 -26.92 12.11 1.54
CA ALA A 127 -28.15 12.91 1.65
C ALA A 127 -28.34 13.86 0.46
N ASN A 128 -27.27 14.21 -0.27
CA ASN A 128 -27.33 15.13 -1.41
C ASN A 128 -26.24 14.85 -2.48
N PRO A 129 -26.25 13.65 -3.10
CA PRO A 129 -25.14 13.18 -3.93
C PRO A 129 -24.91 14.05 -5.17
N ALA A 130 -25.99 14.58 -5.76
CA ALA A 130 -25.92 15.40 -6.96
C ALA A 130 -25.14 16.71 -6.74
N SER A 131 -25.21 17.30 -5.54
CA SER A 131 -24.49 18.53 -5.22
C SER A 131 -23.02 18.30 -4.87
N THR A 132 -22.69 17.11 -4.38
CA THR A 132 -21.34 16.76 -3.91
C THR A 132 -20.49 16.08 -4.98
N TYR A 133 -21.08 15.60 -6.07
CA TYR A 133 -20.34 15.19 -7.26
C TYR A 133 -19.94 16.42 -8.10
N ASN A 134 -18.81 17.03 -7.76
CA ASN A 134 -18.34 18.26 -8.39
C ASN A 134 -16.82 18.22 -8.65
N THR A 135 -16.28 19.26 -9.29
CA THR A 135 -14.87 19.33 -9.68
C THR A 135 -13.91 19.30 -8.49
N GLY A 136 -14.30 19.84 -7.33
CA GLY A 136 -13.50 19.78 -6.10
C GLY A 136 -13.34 18.34 -5.61
N TYR A 137 -14.46 17.62 -5.52
CA TYR A 137 -14.46 16.18 -5.20
C TYR A 137 -13.62 15.37 -6.21
N LEU A 138 -13.84 15.58 -7.52
CA LEU A 138 -13.09 14.86 -8.56
C LEU A 138 -11.58 15.14 -8.49
N SER A 139 -11.19 16.38 -8.20
CA SER A 139 -9.77 16.74 -8.05
C SER A 139 -9.14 16.02 -6.86
N HIS A 140 -9.86 15.88 -5.76
CA HIS A 140 -9.38 15.13 -4.59
C HIS A 140 -9.18 13.65 -4.92
N ILE A 141 -10.21 12.97 -5.42
CA ILE A 141 -10.12 11.52 -5.65
C ILE A 141 -9.06 11.16 -6.70
N PHE A 142 -8.91 11.98 -7.75
CA PHE A 142 -7.86 11.78 -8.74
C PHE A 142 -6.47 12.13 -8.19
N GLY A 143 -6.37 13.08 -7.25
CA GLY A 143 -5.14 13.33 -6.52
C GLY A 143 -4.65 12.07 -5.78
N VAL A 144 -5.54 11.34 -5.12
CA VAL A 144 -5.21 10.06 -4.48
C VAL A 144 -4.77 9.02 -5.51
N VAL A 145 -5.49 8.89 -6.62
CA VAL A 145 -5.10 7.94 -7.69
C VAL A 145 -3.70 8.28 -8.24
N GLU A 146 -3.41 9.56 -8.52
CA GLU A 146 -2.10 9.98 -9.04
C GLU A 146 -0.97 9.71 -8.05
N ALA A 147 -1.21 9.90 -6.75
CA ALA A 147 -0.21 9.64 -5.71
C ALA A 147 0.15 8.16 -5.57
N PHE A 148 -0.77 7.23 -5.85
CA PHE A 148 -0.57 5.81 -5.54
C PHE A 148 -0.54 4.86 -6.75
N LYS A 149 -0.99 5.27 -7.94
CA LYS A 149 -1.10 4.37 -9.11
C LYS A 149 0.24 3.80 -9.60
N SER A 150 1.36 4.42 -9.24
CA SER A 150 2.70 4.02 -9.68
C SER A 150 3.31 2.94 -8.80
N TYR A 151 2.78 2.70 -7.59
CA TYR A 151 3.29 1.67 -6.71
C TYR A 151 2.82 0.28 -7.20
N PRO A 152 3.75 -0.68 -7.37
CA PRO A 152 3.43 -2.01 -7.91
C PRO A 152 2.54 -2.82 -6.97
N ASN A 153 2.55 -2.51 -5.68
CA ASN A 153 1.71 -3.13 -4.67
C ASN A 153 0.38 -2.38 -4.42
N THR A 154 0.00 -1.39 -5.25
CA THR A 154 -1.36 -0.85 -5.25
C THR A 154 -2.30 -1.84 -5.94
N LEU A 155 -3.12 -2.54 -5.16
CA LEU A 155 -4.07 -3.56 -5.65
C LEU A 155 -5.35 -2.94 -6.22
N GLY A 156 -5.81 -1.82 -5.66
CA GLY A 156 -7.02 -1.16 -6.17
C GLY A 156 -7.45 0.04 -5.36
N PHE A 157 -8.50 0.69 -5.87
CA PHE A 157 -9.09 1.88 -5.28
C PHE A 157 -10.59 1.67 -5.01
N PHE A 158 -11.06 2.03 -3.82
CA PHE A 158 -12.49 2.13 -3.53
C PHE A 158 -12.98 3.54 -3.83
N ALA A 159 -13.93 3.64 -4.77
CA ALA A 159 -14.56 4.91 -5.16
C ALA A 159 -15.64 5.41 -4.18
N GLY A 160 -16.00 4.61 -3.17
CA GLY A 160 -16.98 4.97 -2.14
C GLY A 160 -17.02 3.94 -1.01
N ASN A 161 -17.45 4.39 0.17
CA ASN A 161 -17.61 3.59 1.38
C ASN A 161 -18.85 4.08 2.16
N GLU A 162 -19.57 3.17 2.83
CA GLU A 162 -20.88 3.39 3.44
C GLU A 162 -20.90 4.26 4.72
#